data_AF-A0A2V5N2L1-F1
#
_entry.id   AF-A0A2V5N2L1-F1
#
_cell.length_a   1.000
_cell.length_b   1.000
_cell.length_c   1.000
_cell.angle_alpha   90.00
_cell.angle_beta   90.00
_cell.angle_gamma   90.00
#
_symmetry.space_group_name_H-M   'P 1'
#
loop_
_entity.id
_entity.type
_entity.pdbx_description
1 polymer ?
#
loop_
_entity_poly.entity_id
_entity_poly.type
_entity_poly.pdbx_seq_one_letter_code
_entity_poly.pdbx_strand_id
1 'polypeptide(L)'
;MKRNLLTLAAAGAIALSGFVVVQAQPGPGGHGPWHGHAFGLQGITEKLSLTSDQQTKVQPIIDAAKPQIAAIHQEAMQKMKTVMDSTLSQIRPLLTAEQQKKLDDIQKAHQDMMNAHKELHDAMQE
;
A
#
# COMPACT_ATOMS: atom_id res chain seq x y z
N MET A 1 -11.48 29.17 75.47
CA MET A 1 -11.47 27.94 76.30
C MET A 1 -11.87 26.75 75.45
N LYS A 2 -11.39 25.57 75.83
CA LYS A 2 -11.33 24.30 75.09
C LYS A 2 -12.71 23.65 74.89
N ARG A 3 -12.94 22.95 73.75
CA ARG A 3 -13.09 21.47 73.63
C ARG A 3 -13.65 21.04 72.27
N ASN A 4 -13.00 20.02 71.70
CA ASN A 4 -13.34 19.28 70.48
C ASN A 4 -14.51 18.30 70.70
N LEU A 5 -15.21 17.88 69.62
CA LEU A 5 -15.50 16.47 69.25
C LEU A 5 -16.36 16.36 67.96
N LEU A 6 -15.80 15.63 66.98
CA LEU A 6 -16.40 14.68 66.02
C LEU A 6 -17.79 14.95 65.40
N THR A 7 -17.86 15.00 64.07
CA THR A 7 -18.56 13.98 63.25
C THR A 7 -18.02 14.02 61.81
N LEU A 8 -17.40 12.91 61.38
CA LEU A 8 -17.03 12.61 59.99
C LEU A 8 -18.25 12.03 59.26
N ALA A 9 -18.57 12.55 58.07
CA ALA A 9 -19.39 11.86 57.09
C ALA A 9 -18.62 11.81 55.76
N ALA A 10 -18.40 10.60 55.26
CA ALA A 10 -17.60 10.28 54.09
C ALA A 10 -18.42 10.34 52.78
N ALA A 11 -17.81 10.82 51.70
CA ALA A 11 -17.93 10.40 50.29
C ALA A 11 -17.37 11.51 49.38
N GLY A 12 -16.52 11.30 48.38
CA GLY A 12 -15.98 10.07 47.82
C GLY A 12 -14.65 10.35 47.09
N ALA A 13 -13.84 9.32 46.96
CA ALA A 13 -12.59 9.34 46.23
C ALA A 13 -12.85 9.16 44.73
N ILE A 14 -12.37 10.08 43.90
CA ILE A 14 -12.06 9.77 42.50
C ILE A 14 -10.54 9.67 42.44
N ALA A 15 -10.07 8.42 42.41
CA ALA A 15 -8.67 8.09 42.29
C ALA A 15 -8.15 8.53 40.91
N LEU A 16 -7.03 9.25 40.94
CA LEU A 16 -6.13 9.45 39.80
C LEU A 16 -5.50 8.10 39.47
N SER A 17 -6.06 7.38 38.50
CA SER A 17 -5.43 6.19 37.90
C SER A 17 -4.93 6.53 36.52
N GLY A 18 -3.63 6.31 36.34
CA GLY A 18 -2.82 6.84 35.25
C GLY A 18 -3.30 6.48 33.84
N PHE A 19 -3.05 7.41 32.93
CA PHE A 19 -3.06 7.14 31.50
C PHE A 19 -2.00 6.09 31.19
N VAL A 20 -2.45 4.86 30.93
CA VAL A 20 -1.64 3.86 30.27
C VAL A 20 -1.54 4.30 28.81
N VAL A 21 -0.38 4.81 28.41
CA VAL A 21 -0.05 4.94 26.99
C VAL A 21 0.04 3.52 26.46
N VAL A 22 -1.03 3.07 25.80
CA VAL A 22 -0.96 1.91 24.91
C VAL A 22 0.03 2.30 23.82
N GLN A 23 1.28 1.88 23.96
CA GLN A 23 2.17 1.77 22.81
C GLN A 23 1.51 0.78 21.86
N ALA A 24 0.82 1.30 20.86
CA ALA A 24 0.52 0.54 19.66
C ALA A 24 1.87 0.17 19.06
N GLN A 25 2.35 -1.05 19.33
CA GLN A 25 3.41 -1.65 18.55
C GLN A 25 2.97 -1.56 17.08
N PRO A 26 3.81 -1.05 16.16
CA PRO A 26 3.53 -1.18 14.73
C PRO A 26 3.72 -2.66 14.36
N GLY A 27 2.69 -3.46 14.67
CA GLY A 27 2.50 -4.80 14.17
C GLY A 27 2.26 -4.76 12.66
N PRO A 28 2.64 -5.84 11.97
CA PRO A 28 3.27 -5.82 10.66
C PRO A 28 2.49 -4.99 9.66
N GLY A 29 3.19 -4.08 8.98
CA GLY A 29 2.77 -3.58 7.68
C GLY A 29 2.59 -4.78 6.76
N GLY A 30 1.38 -5.32 6.76
CA GLY A 30 0.92 -6.36 5.88
C GLY A 30 1.03 -5.81 4.48
N HIS A 31 2.20 -6.00 3.90
CA HIS A 31 2.35 -6.25 2.48
C HIS A 31 1.50 -7.50 2.22
N GLY A 32 0.19 -7.29 2.11
CA GLY A 32 -0.67 -8.23 1.42
C GLY A 32 0.01 -8.47 0.08
N PRO A 33 0.13 -9.72 -0.39
CA PRO A 33 0.79 -9.98 -1.64
C PRO A 33 0.06 -9.20 -2.74
N TRP A 34 0.57 -8.04 -3.13
CA TRP A 34 0.54 -7.60 -4.52
C TRP A 34 1.50 -8.51 -5.29
N HIS A 35 1.36 -9.83 -5.11
CA HIS A 35 1.85 -10.78 -6.05
C HIS A 35 0.97 -10.60 -7.27
N GLY A 36 1.48 -9.80 -8.20
CA GLY A 36 1.19 -9.92 -9.61
C GLY A 36 1.50 -11.34 -10.09
N HIS A 37 0.74 -12.32 -9.60
CA HIS A 37 0.36 -13.42 -10.46
C HIS A 37 -0.47 -12.74 -11.53
N ALA A 38 0.16 -12.51 -12.67
CA ALA A 38 -0.53 -12.09 -13.87
C ALA A 38 -1.76 -12.99 -14.03
N PHE A 39 -2.95 -12.47 -13.70
CA PHE A 39 -4.19 -12.88 -14.35
C PHE A 39 -4.16 -12.35 -15.79
N GLY A 40 -3.06 -12.62 -16.49
CA GLY A 40 -2.94 -12.40 -17.91
C GLY A 40 -3.67 -13.51 -18.62
N LEU A 41 -4.14 -13.22 -19.84
CA LEU A 41 -4.84 -14.19 -20.68
C LEU A 41 -4.05 -15.51 -20.83
N GLN A 42 -2.72 -15.42 -20.84
CA GLN A 42 -1.83 -16.58 -20.93
C GLN A 42 -1.91 -17.51 -19.70
N GLY A 43 -1.92 -16.96 -18.48
CA GLY A 43 -2.06 -17.77 -17.26
C GLY A 43 -3.45 -18.39 -17.11
N ILE A 44 -4.49 -17.81 -17.72
CA ILE A 44 -5.83 -18.42 -17.79
C ILE A 44 -5.79 -19.59 -18.77
N THR A 45 -5.22 -19.42 -19.97
CA THR A 45 -5.17 -20.49 -20.96
C THR A 45 -4.37 -21.70 -20.54
N GLU A 46 -3.30 -21.51 -19.76
CA GLU A 46 -2.52 -22.61 -19.19
C GLU A 46 -3.34 -23.45 -18.20
N LYS A 47 -4.26 -22.83 -17.46
CA LYS A 47 -5.15 -23.51 -16.49
C LYS A 47 -6.32 -24.24 -17.15
N LEU A 48 -6.63 -23.95 -18.41
CA LEU A 48 -7.73 -24.58 -19.13
C LEU A 48 -7.35 -25.93 -19.76
N SER A 49 -6.10 -26.38 -19.61
CA SER A 49 -5.62 -27.65 -20.17
C SER A 49 -5.95 -27.80 -21.67
N LEU A 50 -5.73 -26.72 -22.42
CA LEU A 50 -6.07 -26.65 -23.84
C LEU A 50 -5.27 -27.68 -24.65
N THR A 51 -5.91 -28.33 -25.62
CA THR A 51 -5.23 -29.17 -26.62
C THR A 51 -4.33 -28.33 -27.52
N SER A 52 -3.38 -28.95 -28.21
CA SER A 52 -2.50 -28.27 -29.18
C SER A 52 -3.28 -27.46 -30.21
N ASP A 53 -4.38 -28.02 -30.73
CA ASP A 53 -5.24 -27.35 -31.70
C ASP A 53 -5.97 -26.14 -31.11
N GLN A 54 -6.39 -26.23 -29.85
CA GLN A 54 -7.02 -25.13 -29.14
C GLN A 54 -6.03 -24.00 -28.83
N GLN A 55 -4.82 -24.34 -28.38
CA GLN A 55 -3.76 -23.36 -28.14
C GLN A 55 -3.43 -22.59 -29.42
N THR A 56 -3.27 -23.31 -30.54
CA THR A 56 -3.01 -22.71 -31.86
C THR A 56 -4.10 -21.70 -32.27
N LYS A 57 -5.36 -22.00 -31.96
CA LYS A 57 -6.50 -21.11 -32.26
C LYS A 57 -6.61 -19.92 -31.31
N VAL A 58 -6.22 -20.08 -30.05
CA VAL A 58 -6.33 -19.03 -29.02
C VAL A 58 -5.16 -18.06 -29.05
N GLN A 59 -3.97 -18.51 -29.44
CA GLN A 59 -2.75 -17.68 -29.49
C GLN A 59 -2.95 -16.34 -30.23
N PRO A 60 -3.49 -16.28 -31.46
CA PRO A 60 -3.70 -14.99 -32.15
C PRO A 60 -4.70 -14.08 -31.44
N ILE A 61 -5.68 -14.63 -30.70
CA ILE A 61 -6.65 -13.84 -29.91
C ILE A 61 -5.94 -13.17 -28.73
N ILE A 62 -5.06 -13.90 -28.05
CA ILE A 62 -4.24 -13.35 -26.97
C ILE A 62 -3.29 -12.28 -27.51
N ASP A 63 -2.60 -12.55 -28.62
CA ASP A 63 -1.64 -11.63 -29.18
C ASP A 63 -2.28 -10.31 -29.64
N ALA A 64 -3.50 -10.37 -30.19
CA ALA A 64 -4.28 -9.17 -30.53
C ALA A 64 -4.72 -8.36 -29.29
N ALA A 65 -4.89 -9.00 -28.13
CA ALA A 65 -5.31 -8.35 -26.89
C ALA A 65 -4.13 -7.73 -26.10
N LYS A 66 -2.93 -8.30 -26.20
CA LYS A 66 -1.71 -7.81 -25.51
C LYS A 66 -1.50 -6.28 -25.61
N PRO A 67 -1.48 -5.66 -26.80
CA PRO A 67 -1.23 -4.22 -26.91
C PRO A 67 -2.33 -3.37 -26.25
N GLN A 68 -3.59 -3.82 -26.29
CA GLN A 68 -4.72 -3.10 -25.68
C GLN A 68 -4.61 -3.12 -24.16
N ILE A 69 -4.28 -4.29 -23.58
CA ILE A 69 -4.05 -4.43 -22.14
C ILE A 69 -2.87 -3.58 -21.70
N ALA A 70 -1.77 -3.57 -22.46
CA ALA A 70 -0.61 -2.75 -22.16
C ALA A 70 -0.96 -1.25 -22.15
N ALA A 71 -1.71 -0.76 -23.13
CA ALA A 71 -2.16 0.62 -23.19
C ALA A 71 -3.05 1.01 -22.00
N ILE A 72 -4.03 0.17 -21.64
CA ILE A 72 -4.91 0.39 -20.48
C ILE A 72 -4.09 0.41 -19.20
N HIS A 73 -3.14 -0.51 -19.04
CA HIS A 73 -2.28 -0.57 -17.87
C HIS A 73 -1.45 0.72 -17.73
N GLN A 74 -0.84 1.19 -18.81
CA GLN A 74 -0.08 2.46 -18.81
C GLN A 74 -0.96 3.66 -18.42
N GLU A 75 -2.16 3.77 -19.00
CA GLU A 75 -3.10 4.84 -18.67
C GLU A 75 -3.54 4.79 -17.20
N ALA A 76 -3.88 3.59 -16.71
CA ALA A 76 -4.30 3.38 -15.33
C ALA A 76 -3.16 3.72 -14.35
N MET A 77 -1.92 3.33 -14.64
CA MET A 77 -0.75 3.66 -13.83
C MET A 77 -0.53 5.18 -13.77
N GLN A 78 -0.68 5.90 -14.88
CA GLN A 78 -0.53 7.36 -14.90
C GLN A 78 -1.63 8.06 -14.08
N LYS A 79 -2.88 7.59 -14.18
CA LYS A 79 -4.00 8.09 -13.37
C LYS A 79 -3.76 7.83 -11.89
N MET A 80 -3.32 6.61 -11.54
CA MET A 80 -3.00 6.25 -10.17
C MET A 80 -1.89 7.13 -9.60
N LYS A 81 -0.81 7.36 -10.37
CA LYS A 81 0.28 8.25 -9.96
C LYS A 81 -0.24 9.64 -9.61
N THR A 82 -1.07 10.22 -10.48
CA THR A 82 -1.67 11.55 -10.27
C THR A 82 -2.47 11.61 -8.96
N VAL A 83 -3.29 10.60 -8.69
CA VAL A 83 -4.09 10.52 -7.46
C VAL A 83 -3.19 10.41 -6.23
N MET A 84 -2.16 9.56 -6.29
CA MET A 84 -1.21 9.37 -5.20
C MET A 84 -0.42 10.65 -4.90
N ASP A 85 0.12 11.31 -5.92
CA ASP A 85 0.86 12.57 -5.76
C ASP A 85 0.01 13.68 -5.13
N SER A 86 -1.24 13.83 -5.61
CA SER A 86 -2.20 14.79 -5.06
C SER A 86 -2.54 14.48 -3.60
N THR A 87 -2.76 13.20 -3.28
CA THR A 87 -3.09 12.76 -1.92
C THR A 87 -1.93 12.99 -0.97
N LEU A 88 -0.71 12.61 -1.37
CA LEU A 88 0.49 12.81 -0.57
C LEU A 88 0.79 14.30 -0.35
N SER A 89 0.52 15.15 -1.34
CA SER A 89 0.66 16.61 -1.22
C SER A 89 -0.27 17.20 -0.15
N GLN A 90 -1.49 16.66 -0.01
CA GLN A 90 -2.44 17.07 1.02
C GLN A 90 -2.07 16.52 2.41
N ILE A 91 -1.49 15.32 2.49
CA ILE A 91 -1.05 14.71 3.74
C ILE A 91 0.23 15.39 4.27
N ARG A 92 1.17 15.74 3.40
CA ARG A 92 2.48 16.28 3.76
C ARG A 92 2.48 17.41 4.81
N PRO A 93 1.62 18.45 4.73
CA PRO A 93 1.59 19.51 5.74
C PRO A 93 1.09 19.05 7.12
N LEU A 94 0.47 17.88 7.22
CA LEU A 94 0.00 17.30 8.49
C LEU A 94 1.09 16.46 9.19
N LEU A 95 2.22 16.24 8.52
CA LEU A 95 3.31 15.42 9.01
C LEU A 95 4.33 16.26 9.79
N THR A 96 4.98 15.64 10.78
CA THR A 96 6.17 16.20 11.42
C THR A 96 7.36 16.21 10.45
N ALA A 97 8.40 16.99 10.74
CA ALA A 97 9.60 17.04 9.92
C ALA A 97 10.26 15.66 9.71
N GLU A 98 10.27 14.82 10.76
CA GLU A 98 10.81 13.47 10.68
C GLU A 98 9.95 12.56 9.77
N GLN A 99 8.64 12.68 9.85
CA GLN A 99 7.71 11.92 9.00
C GLN A 99 7.78 12.37 7.54
N GLN A 100 7.97 13.67 7.27
CA GLN A 100 8.19 14.19 5.92
C GLN A 100 9.46 13.61 5.31
N LYS A 101 10.56 13.55 6.07
CA LYS A 101 11.81 12.93 5.61
C LYS A 101 11.60 11.46 5.27
N LYS A 102 10.88 10.71 6.13
CA LYS A 102 10.55 9.30 5.86
C LYS A 102 9.70 9.15 4.59
N LEU A 103 8.74 10.05 4.36
CA LEU A 103 7.93 10.05 3.14
C LEU A 103 8.81 10.26 1.89
N ASP A 104 9.77 11.19 1.95
CA ASP A 104 10.70 11.45 0.85
C ASP A 104 11.56 10.23 0.53
N ASP A 105 12.08 9.55 1.55
CA ASP A 105 12.88 8.33 1.38
C ASP A 105 12.06 7.20 0.72
N ILE A 106 10.78 7.05 1.12
CA ILE A 106 9.86 6.07 0.52
C ILE A 106 9.59 6.42 -0.95
N GLN A 107 9.29 7.69 -1.26
CA GLN A 107 9.03 8.14 -2.63
C GLN A 107 10.25 7.93 -3.53
N LYS A 108 11.45 8.24 -3.01
CA LYS A 108 12.71 8.04 -3.72
C LYS A 108 12.97 6.56 -3.99
N ALA A 109 12.84 5.69 -2.99
CA ALA A 109 13.04 4.25 -3.17
C ALA A 109 12.08 3.67 -4.20
N HIS A 110 10.81 4.11 -4.20
CA HIS A 110 9.84 3.70 -5.21
C HIS A 110 10.24 4.14 -6.63
N GLN A 111 10.68 5.40 -6.79
CA GLN A 111 11.12 5.91 -8.08
C GLN A 111 12.37 5.20 -8.61
N ASP A 112 13.36 4.96 -7.75
CA ASP A 112 14.60 4.27 -8.11
C ASP A 112 14.29 2.83 -8.57
N MET A 113 13.39 2.13 -7.87
CA MET A 113 12.93 0.79 -8.29
C MET A 113 12.22 0.81 -9.65
N MET A 114 11.34 1.79 -9.89
CA MET A 114 10.63 1.92 -11.17
C MET A 114 11.59 2.18 -12.33
N ASN A 115 12.60 3.04 -12.11
CA ASN A 115 13.64 3.33 -13.11
C ASN A 115 14.47 2.08 -13.41
N ALA A 116 14.94 1.36 -12.37
CA ALA A 116 15.70 0.13 -12.54
C ALA A 116 14.91 -0.95 -13.29
N HIS A 117 13.61 -1.08 -13.03
CA HIS A 117 12.75 -2.01 -13.77
C HIS A 117 12.62 -1.63 -15.24
N LYS A 118 12.51 -0.34 -15.54
CA LYS A 118 12.47 0.16 -16.91
C LYS A 118 13.78 -0.10 -17.64
N GLU A 119 14.91 0.22 -17.03
CA GLU A 119 16.25 -0.03 -17.61
C GLU A 119 16.47 -1.53 -17.89
N LEU A 120 16.08 -2.40 -16.95
CA LEU A 120 16.16 -3.85 -17.16
C LEU A 120 15.27 -4.30 -18.34
N HIS A 121 14.04 -3.80 -18.42
CA HIS A 121 13.13 -4.14 -19.52
C HIS A 121 13.69 -3.70 -20.87
N ASP A 122 14.20 -2.47 -20.95
CA ASP A 122 14.77 -1.91 -22.19
C ASP A 122 16.02 -2.72 -22.62
N ALA A 123 16.91 -3.07 -21.69
CA ALA A 123 18.09 -3.90 -21.95
C ALA A 123 17.76 -5.34 -22.38
N MET A 124 16.58 -5.87 -22.03
CA MET A 124 16.13 -7.20 -22.46
C MET A 124 15.46 -7.19 -23.84
N GLN A 125 15.15 -6.01 -24.40
CA GLN A 125 14.53 -5.88 -25.73
C GLN A 125 15.53 -5.49 -26.83
N GLU A 126 16.79 -5.16 -26.49
CA GLU A 126 17.92 -4.99 -27.41
C GLU A 126 18.64 -6.31 -27.70
#